data_AF-A0A415IZ21-F1
#
_entry.id   AF-A0A415IZ21-F1
#
_cell.length_a   1.000
_cell.length_b   1.000
_cell.length_c   1.000
_cell.angle_alpha   90.00
_cell.angle_beta   90.00
_cell.angle_gamma   90.00
#
_symmetry.space_group_name_H-M   'P 1'
#
loop_
_entity.id
_entity.type
_entity.pdbx_description
1 polymer ?
#
loop_
_entity_poly.entity_id
_entity_poly.type
_entity_poly.pdbx_seq_one_letter_code
_entity_poly.pdbx_strand_id
1 'polypeptide(L)'
;MKRMTLKFILGVLWVAVFLLSSCHPAYKVTKTEGTMVAIDSTWDVNPDAEAMALLAPYKAKVDSIMLRVVGTAEVSMDKGAPESLLSNLVADVLRNAAGQVLGKPADMGLINMGGLRNVLTEGPITCENIYEILPFENSLCVLTMKGVYLKELFNNIAACHGQGVSGMQLVITKDGKLLEGTVAGRPIEDEQLYTIATIDYLADGNDGMTALPQAEKRECPDGATLRGLFMDYVEQQTATGKKITSRMEGRITVKDE
;
A
#
# COMPACT_ATOMS: atom_id res chain seq x y z
N MET A 1 -35.00 51.41 -42.68
CA MET A 1 -33.88 50.59 -42.15
C MET A 1 -33.95 50.28 -40.65
N LYS A 2 -34.32 51.20 -39.74
CA LYS A 2 -34.34 50.95 -38.27
C LYS A 2 -35.30 49.86 -37.75
N ARG A 3 -36.43 49.59 -38.44
CA ARG A 3 -37.40 48.54 -38.04
C ARG A 3 -36.96 47.11 -38.39
N MET A 4 -36.04 46.95 -39.34
CA MET A 4 -35.59 45.64 -39.83
C MET A 4 -34.44 45.09 -38.99
N THR A 5 -33.55 45.97 -38.51
CA THR A 5 -32.47 45.64 -37.57
C THR A 5 -32.99 45.23 -36.19
N LEU A 6 -34.07 45.87 -35.70
CA LEU A 6 -34.67 45.51 -34.40
C LEU A 6 -35.30 44.10 -34.41
N LYS A 7 -35.92 43.70 -35.52
CA LYS A 7 -36.48 42.33 -35.68
C LYS A 7 -35.39 41.26 -35.77
N PHE A 8 -34.26 41.58 -36.40
CA PHE A 8 -33.10 40.67 -36.47
C PHE A 8 -32.44 40.49 -35.11
N ILE A 9 -32.24 41.56 -34.34
CA ILE A 9 -31.68 41.48 -32.99
C ILE A 9 -32.60 40.67 -32.06
N LEU A 10 -33.91 40.88 -32.15
CA LEU A 10 -34.87 40.10 -31.36
C LEU A 10 -34.84 38.61 -31.76
N GLY A 11 -34.77 38.30 -33.05
CA GLY A 11 -34.66 36.92 -33.54
C GLY A 11 -33.39 36.20 -33.08
N VAL A 12 -32.23 36.89 -33.12
CA VAL A 12 -30.96 36.34 -32.62
C VAL A 12 -31.00 36.13 -31.10
N LEU A 13 -31.62 37.05 -30.35
CA LEU A 13 -31.81 36.91 -28.91
C LEU A 13 -32.68 35.68 -28.57
N TRP A 14 -33.76 35.46 -29.33
CA TRP A 14 -34.62 34.28 -29.17
C TRP A 14 -33.88 32.98 -29.50
N VAL A 15 -33.08 32.94 -30.57
CA VAL A 15 -32.26 31.78 -30.90
C VAL A 15 -31.21 31.49 -29.82
N ALA A 16 -30.57 32.53 -29.26
CA ALA A 16 -29.61 32.38 -28.16
C ALA A 16 -30.28 31.83 -26.88
N VAL A 17 -31.49 32.29 -26.55
CA VAL A 17 -32.26 31.77 -25.40
C VAL A 17 -32.65 30.30 -25.60
N PHE A 18 -33.06 29.91 -26.81
CA PHE A 18 -33.37 28.51 -27.13
C PHE A 18 -32.13 27.60 -27.06
N LEU A 19 -30.96 28.08 -27.49
CA LEU A 19 -29.70 27.31 -27.42
C LEU A 19 -29.19 27.12 -25.98
N LEU A 20 -29.45 28.07 -25.07
CA LEU A 20 -29.05 27.99 -23.66
C LEU A 20 -29.98 27.09 -22.81
N SER A 21 -31.12 26.66 -23.34
CA SER A 21 -32.13 25.89 -22.59
C SER A 21 -32.03 24.37 -22.81
N SER A 22 -31.16 23.90 -23.72
CA SER A 22 -31.24 22.53 -24.26
C SER A 22 -30.29 21.51 -23.61
N CYS A 23 -29.60 21.84 -22.51
CA CYS A 23 -28.68 20.91 -21.84
C CYS A 23 -28.97 20.80 -20.35
N HIS A 24 -30.09 20.17 -19.98
CA HIS A 24 -30.27 19.62 -18.64
C HIS A 24 -30.41 18.10 -18.76
N PRO A 25 -29.70 17.30 -17.93
CA PRO A 25 -29.89 15.86 -17.94
C PRO A 25 -31.37 15.55 -17.65
N ALA A 26 -31.99 14.75 -18.51
CA ALA A 26 -33.40 14.36 -18.39
C ALA A 26 -33.71 13.63 -17.08
N TYR A 27 -32.67 13.14 -16.40
CA TYR A 27 -32.74 12.48 -15.12
C TYR A 27 -31.86 13.22 -14.12
N LYS A 28 -32.48 13.62 -13.01
CA LYS A 28 -31.77 14.05 -11.80
C LYS A 28 -31.83 12.90 -10.82
N VAL A 29 -30.68 12.43 -10.36
CA VAL A 29 -30.65 11.49 -9.23
C VAL A 29 -31.27 12.20 -8.04
N THR A 30 -32.47 11.78 -7.63
CA THR A 30 -33.22 12.37 -6.52
C THR A 30 -32.85 11.73 -5.18
N LYS A 31 -32.33 10.50 -5.22
CA LYS A 31 -31.96 9.71 -4.05
C LYS A 31 -30.97 8.61 -4.44
N THR A 32 -29.98 8.37 -3.61
CA THR A 32 -29.12 7.19 -3.66
C THR A 32 -29.18 6.54 -2.28
N GLU A 33 -29.48 5.24 -2.24
CA GLU A 33 -29.43 4.45 -1.01
C GLU A 33 -28.46 3.30 -1.20
N GLY A 34 -27.68 3.02 -0.17
CA GLY A 34 -26.80 1.87 -0.09
C GLY A 34 -26.98 1.22 1.27
N THR A 35 -26.90 -0.10 1.31
CA THR A 35 -26.87 -0.87 2.55
C THR A 35 -25.62 -1.73 2.55
N MET A 36 -25.00 -1.88 3.71
CA MET A 36 -23.91 -2.83 3.90
C MET A 36 -24.52 -4.22 4.05
N VAL A 37 -24.22 -5.11 3.12
CA VAL A 37 -24.53 -6.53 3.26
C VAL A 37 -23.32 -7.18 3.92
N ALA A 38 -23.49 -7.66 5.15
CA ALA A 38 -22.44 -8.42 5.83
C ALA A 38 -22.25 -9.76 5.11
N ILE A 39 -21.00 -10.06 4.74
CA ILE A 39 -20.60 -11.38 4.23
C ILE A 39 -20.09 -12.17 5.44
N ASP A 40 -20.99 -12.89 6.09
CA ASP A 40 -20.73 -13.71 7.27
C ASP A 40 -21.29 -15.14 7.09
N SER A 41 -21.21 -15.95 8.14
CA SER A 41 -21.64 -17.36 8.10
C SER A 41 -23.14 -17.57 7.88
N THR A 42 -23.95 -16.50 7.88
CA THR A 42 -25.38 -16.59 7.53
C THR A 42 -25.58 -17.15 6.13
N TRP A 43 -24.68 -16.82 5.20
CA TRP A 43 -24.77 -17.26 3.80
C TRP A 43 -24.29 -18.70 3.58
N ASP A 44 -23.56 -19.27 4.54
CA ASP A 44 -23.02 -20.64 4.45
C ASP A 44 -24.07 -21.71 4.77
N VAL A 45 -25.21 -21.32 5.35
CA VAL A 45 -26.26 -22.26 5.80
C VAL A 45 -26.97 -22.93 4.61
N ASN A 46 -27.18 -22.19 3.52
CA ASN A 46 -27.87 -22.69 2.32
C ASN A 46 -27.20 -22.15 1.04
N PRO A 47 -26.01 -22.66 0.68
CA PRO A 47 -25.31 -22.22 -0.52
C PRO A 47 -26.08 -22.64 -1.79
N ASP A 48 -26.04 -21.79 -2.81
CA ASP A 48 -26.67 -22.08 -4.10
C ASP A 48 -25.93 -23.23 -4.81
N ALA A 49 -26.63 -24.34 -5.03
CA ALA A 49 -26.03 -25.56 -5.57
C ALA A 49 -25.51 -25.39 -7.01
N GLU A 50 -26.17 -24.58 -7.84
CA GLU A 50 -25.74 -24.32 -9.21
C GLU A 50 -24.48 -23.45 -9.22
N ALA A 51 -24.42 -22.42 -8.36
CA ALA A 51 -23.23 -21.58 -8.19
C ALA A 51 -22.04 -22.40 -7.66
N MET A 52 -22.27 -23.28 -6.68
CA MET A 52 -21.21 -24.16 -6.15
C MET A 52 -20.69 -25.11 -7.22
N ALA A 53 -21.57 -25.71 -8.02
CA ALA A 53 -21.18 -26.58 -9.13
C ALA A 53 -20.39 -25.82 -10.21
N LEU A 54 -20.79 -24.57 -10.50
CA LEU A 54 -20.08 -23.70 -11.43
C LEU A 54 -18.66 -23.36 -10.93
N LEU A 55 -18.50 -23.07 -9.64
CA LEU A 55 -17.21 -22.66 -9.05
C LEU A 55 -16.25 -23.83 -8.79
N ALA A 56 -16.77 -25.04 -8.58
CA ALA A 56 -15.98 -26.22 -8.21
C ALA A 56 -14.72 -26.47 -9.08
N PRO A 57 -14.76 -26.47 -10.43
CA PRO A 57 -13.57 -26.69 -11.23
C PRO A 57 -12.53 -25.57 -11.12
N TYR A 58 -12.98 -24.31 -10.95
CA TYR A 58 -12.08 -23.17 -10.75
C TYR A 58 -11.41 -23.25 -9.38
N LYS A 59 -12.19 -23.55 -8.34
CA LYS A 59 -11.67 -23.76 -6.99
C LYS A 59 -10.61 -24.86 -6.97
N ALA A 60 -10.89 -26.03 -7.57
CA ALA A 60 -9.92 -27.12 -7.62
C ALA A 60 -8.58 -26.70 -8.28
N LYS A 61 -8.65 -25.91 -9.36
CA LYS A 61 -7.45 -25.40 -10.03
C LYS A 61 -6.71 -24.37 -9.17
N VAL A 62 -7.42 -23.42 -8.57
CA VAL A 62 -6.83 -22.40 -7.69
C VAL A 62 -6.19 -23.05 -6.46
N ASP A 63 -6.91 -23.94 -5.79
CA ASP A 63 -6.45 -24.67 -4.60
C ASP A 63 -5.15 -25.45 -4.91
N SER A 64 -5.03 -26.06 -6.10
CA SER A 64 -3.84 -26.80 -6.49
C SER A 64 -2.56 -25.95 -6.56
N ILE A 65 -2.71 -24.63 -6.69
CA ILE A 65 -1.61 -23.65 -6.74
C ILE A 65 -1.46 -22.98 -5.38
N MET A 66 -2.58 -22.50 -4.82
CA MET A 66 -2.60 -21.63 -3.65
C MET A 66 -2.34 -22.37 -2.34
N LEU A 67 -2.74 -23.64 -2.22
CA LEU A 67 -2.53 -24.43 -1.00
C LEU A 67 -1.12 -25.05 -0.92
N ARG A 68 -0.26 -24.79 -1.89
CA ARG A 68 1.15 -25.21 -1.83
C ARG A 68 1.84 -24.53 -0.65
N VAL A 69 2.38 -25.34 0.26
CA VAL A 69 3.21 -24.86 1.39
C VAL A 69 4.58 -24.44 0.88
N VAL A 70 5.01 -23.23 1.25
CA VAL A 70 6.28 -22.60 0.84
C VAL A 70 7.22 -22.36 2.00
N GLY A 71 6.73 -22.46 3.23
CA GLY A 71 7.54 -22.31 4.43
C GLY A 71 6.77 -22.57 5.72
N THR A 72 7.32 -22.13 6.84
CA THR A 72 6.67 -22.23 8.15
C THR A 72 6.93 -20.98 8.96
N ALA A 73 5.87 -20.35 9.47
CA ALA A 73 5.93 -19.24 10.41
C ALA A 73 6.16 -19.81 11.81
N GLU A 74 7.15 -19.26 12.51
CA GLU A 74 7.46 -19.61 13.90
C GLU A 74 6.43 -19.05 14.88
N VAL A 75 5.85 -17.89 14.56
CA VAL A 75 4.89 -17.17 15.39
C VAL A 75 3.84 -16.51 14.49
N SER A 76 2.65 -16.26 15.04
CA SER A 76 1.65 -15.43 14.36
C SER A 76 2.12 -13.98 14.30
N MET A 77 2.04 -13.37 13.11
CA MET A 77 2.48 -11.99 12.85
C MET A 77 1.32 -11.21 12.24
N ASP A 78 0.75 -10.30 13.03
CA ASP A 78 -0.29 -9.36 12.61
C ASP A 78 0.32 -8.01 12.20
N LYS A 79 -0.47 -7.18 11.52
CA LYS A 79 -0.21 -5.77 11.24
C LYS A 79 -0.78 -4.89 12.36
N GLY A 80 -0.08 -3.82 12.70
CA GLY A 80 -0.50 -2.90 13.74
C GLY A 80 0.35 -1.64 13.75
N ALA A 81 -0.30 -0.50 13.99
CA ALA A 81 0.39 0.76 14.18
C ALA A 81 0.76 0.94 15.68
N PRO A 82 1.88 1.59 16.00
CA PRO A 82 2.81 2.23 15.06
C PRO A 82 3.83 1.26 14.44
N GLU A 83 3.97 0.06 14.99
CA GLU A 83 4.93 -0.97 14.58
C GLU A 83 4.30 -2.35 14.82
N SER A 84 4.64 -3.33 13.99
CA SER A 84 4.18 -4.71 14.16
C SER A 84 5.17 -5.72 13.59
N LEU A 85 5.03 -6.99 13.99
CA LEU A 85 5.88 -8.07 13.51
C LEU A 85 5.83 -8.22 11.98
N LEU A 86 4.63 -8.19 11.41
CA LEU A 86 4.44 -8.38 9.98
C LEU A 86 4.96 -7.17 9.19
N SER A 87 4.67 -5.95 9.65
CA SER A 87 5.14 -4.74 8.97
C SER A 87 6.67 -4.60 9.02
N ASN A 88 7.30 -5.00 10.12
CA ASN A 88 8.76 -5.05 10.24
C ASN A 88 9.37 -6.04 9.25
N LEU A 89 8.80 -7.25 9.17
CA LEU A 89 9.29 -8.30 8.28
C LEU A 89 9.21 -7.87 6.81
N VAL A 90 8.06 -7.36 6.38
CA VAL A 90 7.84 -6.93 4.99
C VAL A 90 8.76 -5.75 4.64
N ALA A 91 8.96 -4.80 5.57
CA ALA A 91 9.90 -3.71 5.37
C ALA A 91 11.35 -4.19 5.25
N ASP A 92 11.76 -5.22 6.01
CA ASP A 92 13.08 -5.84 5.90
C ASP A 92 13.28 -6.55 4.55
N VAL A 93 12.25 -7.26 4.08
CA VAL A 93 12.27 -7.90 2.76
C VAL A 93 12.48 -6.86 1.66
N LEU A 94 11.70 -5.77 1.67
CA LEU A 94 11.88 -4.67 0.71
C LEU A 94 13.28 -4.06 0.78
N ARG A 95 13.74 -3.72 1.98
CA ARG A 95 15.06 -3.11 2.19
C ARG A 95 16.18 -3.97 1.62
N ASN A 96 16.12 -5.28 1.83
CA ASN A 96 17.10 -6.24 1.29
C ASN A 96 16.94 -6.42 -0.23
N ALA A 97 15.71 -6.44 -0.74
CA ALA A 97 15.43 -6.60 -2.17
C ALA A 97 16.00 -5.46 -3.02
N ALA A 98 16.24 -4.27 -2.44
CA ALA A 98 16.98 -3.20 -3.10
C ALA A 98 18.37 -3.62 -3.59
N GLY A 99 18.94 -4.72 -3.07
CA GLY A 99 20.17 -5.33 -3.59
C GLY A 99 20.11 -5.68 -5.08
N GLN A 100 18.92 -5.94 -5.64
CA GLN A 100 18.74 -6.17 -7.08
C GLN A 100 19.08 -4.93 -7.94
N VAL A 101 18.99 -3.73 -7.35
CA VAL A 101 19.28 -2.45 -8.01
C VAL A 101 20.64 -1.90 -7.57
N LEU A 102 20.89 -1.90 -6.26
CA LEU A 102 22.05 -1.22 -5.65
C LEU A 102 23.27 -2.15 -5.46
N GLY A 103 23.11 -3.47 -5.62
CA GLY A 103 24.12 -4.46 -5.24
C GLY A 103 24.28 -4.66 -3.72
N LYS A 104 23.47 -3.96 -2.92
CA LYS A 104 23.42 -4.03 -1.44
C LYS A 104 22.02 -3.62 -0.94
N PRO A 105 21.63 -3.96 0.30
CA PRO A 105 20.40 -3.43 0.88
C PRO A 105 20.37 -1.90 0.86
N ALA A 106 19.17 -1.32 0.73
CA ALA A 106 18.97 0.10 0.90
C ALA A 106 19.22 0.52 2.37
N ASP A 107 19.42 1.81 2.60
CA ASP A 107 19.55 2.35 3.96
C ASP A 107 18.26 2.05 4.75
N MET A 108 17.12 2.17 4.09
CA MET A 108 15.80 2.01 4.69
C MET A 108 14.83 1.17 3.85
N GLY A 109 13.84 0.57 4.52
CA GLY A 109 12.66 -0.05 3.89
C GLY A 109 11.38 0.62 4.39
N LEU A 110 10.37 0.73 3.51
CA LEU A 110 9.07 1.33 3.84
C LEU A 110 7.92 0.61 3.13
N ILE A 111 6.91 0.22 3.90
CA ILE A 111 5.62 -0.30 3.43
C ILE A 111 4.47 0.32 4.23
N ASN A 112 3.34 0.57 3.57
CA ASN A 112 2.15 1.09 4.23
C ASN A 112 1.39 -0.01 4.96
N MET A 113 0.91 0.29 6.16
CA MET A 113 0.12 -0.61 7.00
C MET A 113 -1.18 -1.04 6.30
N GLY A 114 -1.78 -0.15 5.50
CA GLY A 114 -2.98 -0.42 4.71
C GLY A 114 -2.77 -1.44 3.58
N GLY A 115 -1.53 -1.59 3.13
CA GLY A 115 -1.12 -2.56 2.10
C GLY A 115 -1.05 -4.00 2.60
N LEU A 116 -0.95 -4.20 3.93
CA LEU A 116 -1.01 -5.50 4.57
C LEU A 116 -2.47 -5.85 4.86
N ARG A 117 -2.97 -6.96 4.32
CA ARG A 117 -4.42 -7.24 4.29
C ARG A 117 -4.88 -8.43 5.12
N ASN A 118 -3.96 -9.27 5.58
CA ASN A 118 -4.25 -10.39 6.47
C ASN A 118 -3.11 -10.62 7.48
N VAL A 119 -3.33 -11.54 8.41
CA VAL A 119 -2.36 -12.02 9.40
C VAL A 119 -1.57 -13.19 8.81
N LEU A 120 -0.28 -13.27 9.11
CA LEU A 120 0.48 -14.50 8.88
C LEU A 120 0.39 -15.37 10.14
N THR A 121 -0.44 -16.41 10.13
CA THR A 121 -0.61 -17.28 11.30
C THR A 121 0.60 -18.20 11.50
N GLU A 122 0.88 -18.55 12.75
CA GLU A 122 1.87 -19.58 13.10
C GLU A 122 1.59 -20.90 12.36
N GLY A 123 2.65 -21.59 11.93
CA GLY A 123 2.54 -22.89 11.25
C GLY A 123 2.83 -22.82 9.76
N PRO A 124 2.31 -23.75 8.95
CA PRO A 124 2.59 -23.82 7.51
C PRO A 124 2.19 -22.53 6.80
N ILE A 125 3.10 -21.98 5.98
CA ILE A 125 2.83 -20.83 5.12
C ILE A 125 2.53 -21.36 3.73
N THR A 126 1.35 -21.04 3.21
CA THR A 126 0.94 -21.38 1.85
C THR A 126 1.08 -20.20 0.90
N CYS A 127 0.98 -20.46 -0.41
CA CYS A 127 0.88 -19.39 -1.40
C CYS A 127 -0.34 -18.51 -1.14
N GLU A 128 -1.48 -19.11 -0.78
CA GLU A 128 -2.71 -18.41 -0.40
C GLU A 128 -2.45 -17.37 0.68
N ASN A 129 -1.78 -17.73 1.77
CA ASN A 129 -1.50 -16.80 2.86
C ASN A 129 -0.73 -15.56 2.37
N ILE A 130 0.26 -15.74 1.50
CA ILE A 130 1.04 -14.61 0.95
C ILE A 130 0.18 -13.74 0.03
N TYR A 131 -0.69 -14.34 -0.79
CA TYR A 131 -1.65 -13.62 -1.64
C TYR A 131 -2.67 -12.83 -0.81
N GLU A 132 -3.15 -13.39 0.30
CA GLU A 132 -4.09 -12.71 1.19
C GLU A 132 -3.43 -11.55 1.96
N ILE A 133 -2.16 -11.69 2.35
CA ILE A 133 -1.42 -10.62 3.03
C ILE A 133 -1.05 -9.50 2.06
N LEU A 134 -0.57 -9.85 0.86
CA LEU A 134 -0.04 -8.95 -0.17
C LEU A 134 -0.83 -9.06 -1.49
N PRO A 135 -2.12 -8.70 -1.51
CA PRO A 135 -2.99 -8.94 -2.67
C PRO A 135 -2.77 -7.97 -3.82
N PHE A 136 -2.11 -6.84 -3.58
CA PHE A 136 -1.84 -5.84 -4.61
C PHE A 136 -0.65 -6.23 -5.48
N GLU A 137 -0.69 -5.87 -6.76
CA GLU A 137 0.40 -6.05 -7.73
C GLU A 137 1.46 -4.93 -7.61
N ASN A 138 1.75 -4.50 -6.38
CA ASN A 138 2.72 -3.44 -6.13
C ASN A 138 4.14 -3.97 -6.39
N SER A 139 4.98 -3.14 -7.03
CA SER A 139 6.36 -3.50 -7.38
C SER A 139 7.37 -2.72 -6.54
N LEU A 140 8.54 -3.33 -6.31
CA LEU A 140 9.67 -2.67 -5.67
C LEU A 140 10.07 -1.40 -6.42
N CYS A 141 10.23 -0.31 -5.67
CA CYS A 141 10.87 0.90 -6.14
C CYS A 141 11.96 1.31 -5.14
N VAL A 142 13.16 1.53 -5.66
CA VAL A 142 14.31 2.04 -4.92
C VAL A 142 14.45 3.52 -5.24
N LEU A 143 14.38 4.34 -4.20
CA LEU A 143 14.47 5.79 -4.28
C LEU A 143 15.78 6.27 -3.68
N THR A 144 16.38 7.30 -4.27
CA THR A 144 17.49 8.06 -3.68
C THR A 144 17.03 9.49 -3.47
N MET A 145 17.09 9.99 -2.23
CA MET A 145 16.61 11.33 -1.88
C MET A 145 17.50 12.01 -0.85
N LYS A 146 17.51 13.34 -0.86
CA LYS A 146 18.22 14.16 0.12
C LYS A 146 17.60 14.06 1.51
N GLY A 147 18.42 14.21 2.54
CA GLY A 147 18.01 14.18 3.94
C GLY A 147 16.93 15.19 4.30
N VAL A 148 16.90 16.35 3.66
CA VAL A 148 15.83 17.35 3.87
C VAL A 148 14.44 16.75 3.55
N TYR A 149 14.29 16.06 2.42
CA TYR A 149 13.04 15.40 2.06
C TYR A 149 12.80 14.13 2.87
N LEU A 150 13.87 13.47 3.34
CA LEU A 150 13.73 12.33 4.24
C LEU A 150 13.11 12.75 5.59
N LYS A 151 13.48 13.93 6.11
CA LYS A 151 12.84 14.49 7.31
C LYS A 151 11.36 14.78 7.07
N GLU A 152 10.98 15.26 5.88
CA GLU A 152 9.57 15.40 5.50
C GLU A 152 8.86 14.04 5.45
N LEU A 153 9.49 13.01 4.88
CA LEU A 153 8.95 11.64 4.89
C LEU A 153 8.71 11.12 6.30
N PHE A 154 9.61 11.39 7.23
CA PHE A 154 9.43 10.96 8.63
C PHE A 154 8.25 11.67 9.30
N ASN A 155 8.00 12.93 8.96
CA ASN A 155 6.78 13.63 9.38
C ASN A 155 5.52 12.99 8.76
N ASN A 156 5.57 12.60 7.49
CA ASN A 156 4.46 11.89 6.85
C ASN A 156 4.15 10.56 7.55
N ILE A 157 5.17 9.76 7.88
CA ILE A 157 5.01 8.49 8.61
C ILE A 157 4.41 8.74 10.00
N ALA A 158 4.88 9.77 10.71
CA ALA A 158 4.35 10.15 12.01
C ALA A 158 2.88 10.57 11.95
N ALA A 159 2.49 11.36 10.94
CA ALA A 159 1.11 11.81 10.73
C ALA A 159 0.14 10.66 10.44
N CYS A 160 0.64 9.53 9.94
CA CYS A 160 -0.12 8.28 9.77
C CYS A 160 -0.15 7.41 11.04
N HIS A 161 0.38 7.89 12.17
CA HIS A 161 0.57 7.13 13.41
C HIS A 161 1.48 5.89 13.24
N GLY A 162 2.39 5.91 12.27
CA GLY A 162 3.35 4.84 12.00
C GLY A 162 3.03 4.01 10.75
N GLN A 163 4.08 3.41 10.19
CA GLN A 163 4.06 2.55 9.00
C GLN A 163 5.05 1.40 9.19
N GLY A 164 5.08 0.42 8.29
CA GLY A 164 6.13 -0.61 8.30
C GLY A 164 7.46 -0.03 7.85
N VAL A 165 8.44 0.05 8.75
CA VAL A 165 9.75 0.65 8.46
C VAL A 165 10.88 -0.31 8.76
N SER A 166 12.02 -0.17 8.09
CA SER A 166 13.27 -0.90 8.34
C SER A 166 14.46 0.05 8.22
N GLY A 167 15.50 -0.12 9.03
CA GLY A 167 16.73 0.69 8.97
C GLY A 167 16.61 2.11 9.53
N MET A 168 15.44 2.50 10.03
CA MET A 168 15.18 3.78 10.69
C MET A 168 14.51 3.60 12.05
N GLN A 169 14.63 4.61 12.90
CA GLN A 169 13.92 4.69 14.19
C GLN A 169 13.23 6.04 14.31
N LEU A 170 11.95 6.03 14.68
CA LEU A 170 11.14 7.23 14.91
C LEU A 170 10.60 7.26 16.34
N VAL A 171 10.56 8.45 16.91
CA VAL A 171 9.81 8.76 18.12
C VAL A 171 8.72 9.74 17.74
N ILE A 172 7.47 9.39 18.02
CA ILE A 172 6.30 10.19 17.66
C ILE A 172 5.43 10.49 18.88
N THR A 173 4.63 11.54 18.80
CA THR A 173 3.58 11.81 19.77
C THR A 173 2.32 10.99 19.44
N LYS A 174 1.40 10.90 20.41
CA LYS A 174 0.11 10.23 20.21
C LYS A 174 -0.76 10.90 19.14
N ASP A 175 -0.64 12.22 18.97
CA ASP A 175 -1.34 12.99 17.93
C ASP A 175 -0.63 12.97 16.56
N GLY A 176 0.46 12.19 16.42
CA GLY A 176 1.10 11.94 15.12
C GLY A 176 2.13 12.99 14.72
N LYS A 177 2.77 13.67 15.67
CA LYS A 177 3.92 14.55 15.40
C LYS A 177 5.22 13.78 15.54
N LEU A 178 6.18 14.07 14.68
CA LEU A 178 7.55 13.56 14.79
C LEU A 178 8.30 14.32 15.90
N LEU A 179 8.93 13.59 16.82
CA LEU A 179 9.83 14.14 17.84
C LEU A 179 11.30 13.90 17.51
N GLU A 180 11.62 12.69 17.05
CA GLU A 180 12.98 12.28 16.70
C GLU A 180 12.95 11.27 15.56
N GLY A 181 13.97 11.31 14.70
CA GLY A 181 14.14 10.37 13.61
C GLY A 181 15.61 10.13 13.31
N THR A 182 15.99 8.86 13.17
CA THR A 182 17.36 8.45 12.86
C THR A 182 17.39 7.36 11.79
N VAL A 183 18.52 7.28 11.08
CA VAL A 183 18.82 6.21 10.12
C VAL A 183 20.06 5.47 10.61
N ALA A 184 19.93 4.16 10.81
CA ALA A 184 20.98 3.34 11.41
C ALA A 184 21.56 3.95 12.72
N GLY A 185 20.68 4.51 13.56
CA GLY A 185 21.05 5.17 14.82
C GLY A 185 21.79 6.51 14.69
N ARG A 186 21.86 7.10 13.50
CA ARG A 186 22.49 8.41 13.26
C ARG A 186 21.46 9.47 12.87
N PRO A 187 21.68 10.75 13.27
CA PRO A 187 20.86 11.86 12.80
C PRO A 187 20.91 12.01 11.27
N ILE A 188 19.85 12.61 10.71
CA ILE A 188 19.76 12.88 9.27
C ILE A 188 20.45 14.21 8.93
N GLU A 189 21.34 14.16 7.95
CA GLU A 189 22.03 15.31 7.37
C GLU A 189 21.32 15.78 6.08
N ASP A 190 21.01 17.07 5.97
CA ASP A 190 20.08 17.59 4.95
C ASP A 190 20.52 17.32 3.50
N GLU A 191 21.81 17.47 3.22
CA GLU A 191 22.38 17.30 1.88
C GLU A 191 22.89 15.88 1.60
N GLN A 192 22.88 14.99 2.60
CA GLN A 192 23.26 13.60 2.38
C GLN A 192 22.17 12.88 1.59
N LEU A 193 22.59 12.03 0.65
CA LEU A 193 21.69 11.14 -0.08
C LEU A 193 21.45 9.85 0.70
N TYR A 194 20.19 9.47 0.80
CA TYR A 194 19.72 8.25 1.43
C TYR A 194 18.94 7.40 0.43
N THR A 195 19.03 6.08 0.59
CA THR A 195 18.31 5.11 -0.24
C THR A 195 17.15 4.48 0.52
N ILE A 196 15.98 4.41 -0.13
CA ILE A 196 14.76 3.84 0.44
C ILE A 196 14.23 2.79 -0.53
N ALA A 197 14.03 1.57 -0.04
CA ALA A 197 13.28 0.55 -0.74
C ALA A 197 11.81 0.62 -0.32
N THR A 198 10.92 0.86 -1.26
CA THR A 198 9.48 0.92 -1.03
C THR A 198 8.73 0.28 -2.20
N ILE A 199 7.42 0.51 -2.28
CA ILE A 199 6.60 0.10 -3.41
C ILE A 199 6.25 1.28 -4.31
N ASP A 200 6.02 1.00 -5.59
CA ASP A 200 5.52 1.96 -6.60
C ASP A 200 4.36 2.82 -6.12
N TYR A 201 3.35 2.23 -5.48
CA TYR A 201 2.21 2.94 -4.91
C TYR A 201 2.64 4.06 -3.95
N LEU A 202 3.58 3.79 -3.04
CA LEU A 202 4.08 4.82 -2.12
C LEU A 202 5.06 5.77 -2.81
N ALA A 203 5.88 5.27 -3.73
CA ALA A 203 6.80 6.11 -4.51
C ALA A 203 6.06 7.22 -5.28
N ASP A 204 4.80 7.00 -5.66
CA ASP A 204 3.92 7.99 -6.29
C ASP A 204 3.31 9.00 -5.28
N GLY A 205 3.58 8.85 -3.99
CA GLY A 205 3.13 9.75 -2.93
C GLY A 205 1.78 9.39 -2.29
N ASN A 206 1.23 8.21 -2.60
CA ASN A 206 -0.03 7.74 -2.02
C ASN A 206 0.10 7.45 -0.50
N ASP A 207 -1.04 7.23 0.17
CA ASP A 207 -1.13 7.04 1.63
C ASP A 207 -0.43 8.13 2.46
N GLY A 208 -0.41 9.36 1.93
CA GLY A 208 0.20 10.51 2.59
C GLY A 208 1.73 10.56 2.50
N MET A 209 2.37 9.67 1.75
CA MET A 209 3.84 9.65 1.58
C MET A 209 4.35 10.69 0.57
N THR A 210 3.83 11.91 0.65
CA THR A 210 4.01 13.01 -0.30
C THR A 210 5.45 13.48 -0.52
N ALA A 211 6.37 13.11 0.37
CA ALA A 211 7.80 13.40 0.25
C ALA A 211 8.52 12.46 -0.73
N LEU A 212 8.01 11.25 -0.97
CA LEU A 212 8.68 10.26 -1.84
C LEU A 212 8.84 10.72 -3.30
N PRO A 213 7.87 11.43 -3.91
CA PRO A 213 8.04 12.03 -5.24
C PRO A 213 9.18 13.05 -5.36
N GLN A 214 9.73 13.55 -4.25
CA GLN A 214 10.88 14.48 -4.26
C GLN A 214 12.23 13.75 -4.42
N ALA A 215 12.23 12.42 -4.57
CA ALA A 215 13.44 11.65 -4.82
C ALA A 215 14.14 12.08 -6.11
N GLU A 216 15.46 12.22 -6.05
CA GLU A 216 16.30 12.60 -7.20
C GLU A 216 16.49 11.44 -8.18
N LYS A 217 16.37 10.21 -7.67
CA LYS A 217 16.46 8.99 -8.46
C LYS A 217 15.38 8.01 -8.03
N ARG A 218 14.73 7.37 -9.01
CA ARG A 218 13.78 6.26 -8.84
C ARG A 218 14.12 5.13 -9.80
N GLU A 219 14.25 3.93 -9.26
CA GLU A 219 14.52 2.72 -10.01
C GLU A 219 13.58 1.61 -9.54
N CYS A 220 12.72 1.12 -10.42
CA CYS A 220 11.79 0.04 -10.11
C CYS A 220 12.08 -1.13 -11.07
N PRO A 221 12.77 -2.19 -10.61
CA PRO A 221 13.18 -3.28 -11.50
C PRO A 221 11.96 -4.08 -12.00
N ASP A 222 11.99 -4.46 -13.27
CA ASP A 222 10.92 -5.23 -13.90
C ASP A 222 10.72 -6.59 -13.21
N GLY A 223 9.45 -6.95 -12.97
CA GLY A 223 9.08 -8.24 -12.39
C GLY A 223 9.30 -8.38 -10.88
N ALA A 224 9.89 -7.39 -10.20
CA ALA A 224 10.13 -7.40 -8.76
C ALA A 224 8.87 -7.01 -7.96
N THR A 225 7.80 -7.79 -8.09
CA THR A 225 6.58 -7.59 -7.31
C THR A 225 6.83 -7.82 -5.82
N LEU A 226 6.22 -7.03 -4.94
CA LEU A 226 6.36 -7.20 -3.48
C LEU A 226 5.96 -8.61 -3.05
N ARG A 227 4.89 -9.15 -3.64
CA ARG A 227 4.42 -10.52 -3.38
C ARG A 227 5.48 -11.55 -3.79
N GLY A 228 6.06 -11.41 -4.98
CA GLY A 228 7.13 -12.28 -5.46
C GLY A 228 8.37 -12.22 -4.56
N LEU A 229 8.81 -11.01 -4.20
CA LEU A 229 9.95 -10.82 -3.30
C LEU A 229 9.72 -11.45 -1.92
N PHE A 230 8.51 -11.36 -1.37
CA PHE A 230 8.16 -12.00 -0.11
C PHE A 230 8.10 -13.53 -0.23
N MET A 231 7.54 -14.05 -1.32
CA MET A 231 7.55 -15.49 -1.64
C MET A 231 8.98 -16.03 -1.70
N ASP A 232 9.85 -15.36 -2.47
CA ASP A 232 11.26 -15.72 -2.63
C ASP A 232 11.98 -15.71 -1.28
N TYR A 233 11.73 -14.69 -0.46
CA TYR A 233 12.29 -14.62 0.89
C TYR A 233 11.88 -15.84 1.74
N VAL A 234 10.59 -16.20 1.74
CA VAL A 234 10.08 -17.33 2.52
C VAL A 234 10.68 -18.65 2.03
N GLU A 235 10.71 -18.87 0.72
CA GLU A 235 11.29 -20.08 0.13
C GLU A 235 12.80 -20.17 0.40
N GLN A 236 13.54 -19.06 0.31
CA GLN A 236 14.97 -19.02 0.63
C GLN A 236 15.26 -19.31 2.10
N GLN A 237 14.52 -18.71 3.04
CA GLN A 237 14.70 -19.03 4.46
C GLN A 237 14.40 -20.52 4.73
N THR A 238 13.32 -21.03 4.16
CA THR A 238 12.90 -22.43 4.29
C THR A 238 13.95 -23.39 3.73
N ALA A 239 14.54 -23.09 2.57
CA ALA A 239 15.61 -23.87 1.98
C ALA A 239 16.87 -23.93 2.87
N THR A 240 17.09 -22.90 3.70
CA THR A 240 18.17 -22.88 4.72
C THR A 240 17.76 -23.48 6.07
N GLY A 241 16.59 -24.10 6.17
CA GLY A 241 16.08 -24.74 7.39
C GLY A 241 15.56 -23.75 8.44
N LYS A 242 15.35 -22.49 8.07
CA LYS A 242 14.85 -21.45 8.99
C LYS A 242 13.33 -21.34 8.89
N LYS A 243 12.71 -21.09 10.04
CA LYS A 243 11.32 -20.64 10.11
C LYS A 243 11.24 -19.12 9.94
N ILE A 244 10.12 -18.65 9.45
CA ILE A 244 9.85 -17.23 9.26
C ILE A 244 9.43 -16.63 10.59
N THR A 245 10.11 -15.57 11.00
CA THR A 245 9.91 -14.92 12.29
C THR A 245 10.28 -13.45 12.19
N SER A 246 9.84 -12.67 13.16
CA SER A 246 10.11 -11.24 13.26
C SER A 246 10.08 -10.84 14.74
N ARG A 247 10.53 -9.63 15.06
CA ARG A 247 10.56 -9.11 16.43
C ARG A 247 10.13 -7.64 16.47
N MET A 248 9.60 -7.24 17.61
CA MET A 248 9.40 -5.84 17.95
C MET A 248 10.76 -5.24 18.32
N GLU A 249 11.15 -4.15 17.67
CA GLU A 249 12.47 -3.53 17.87
C GLU A 249 12.37 -2.08 18.35
N GLY A 250 11.16 -1.53 18.45
CA GLY A 250 10.97 -0.12 18.77
C GLY A 250 11.38 0.77 17.59
N ARG A 251 11.15 0.30 16.36
CA ARG A 251 11.40 1.07 15.14
C ARG A 251 10.52 2.32 15.10
N ILE A 252 9.32 2.28 15.68
CA ILE A 252 8.51 3.47 15.92
C ILE A 252 7.95 3.40 17.34
N THR A 253 8.23 4.42 18.15
CA THR A 253 7.76 4.50 19.54
C THR A 253 6.89 5.74 19.76
N VAL A 254 5.89 5.62 20.64
CA VAL A 254 5.03 6.74 21.02
C VAL A 254 5.47 7.26 22.39
N LYS A 255 5.68 8.57 22.52
CA LYS A 255 5.86 9.25 23.81
C LYS A 255 4.64 10.10 24.12
N ASP A 256 4.23 10.06 25.38
CA ASP A 256 3.29 11.03 25.94
C ASP A 256 4.06 12.33 26.22
N GLU A 257 3.47 13.48 25.85
CA GLU A 257 4.01 14.82 26.17
C GLU A 257 3.98 15.11 27.68
#